data_AF-A0A7V9C8J9-F1
#
_entry.id   AF-A0A7V9C8J9-F1
#
_cell.length_a   1.000
_cell.length_b   1.000
_cell.length_c   1.000
_cell.angle_alpha   90.00
_cell.angle_beta   90.00
_cell.angle_gamma   90.00
#
_symmetry.space_group_name_H-M   'P 1'
#
loop_
_entity.id
_entity.type
_entity.pdbx_description
1 polymer ?
#
loop_
_entity_poly.entity_id
_entity_poly.type
_entity_poly.pdbx_seq_one_letter_code
_entity_poly.pdbx_strand_id
1 'polypeptide(L)'
;MARGWESKAVAEQMDEQDKLTQQPTGYEASPDQRARREQLESLQLSRARTLAQLERATVAAHRTMLERALAALDAKIEEAS
;
A
#
# COMPACT_ATOMS: atom_id res chain seq x y z
N MET A 1 -11.15 14.81 -20.63
CA MET A 1 -11.44 13.99 -19.43
C MET A 1 -10.13 13.52 -18.81
N ALA A 2 -9.30 14.49 -18.41
CA ALA A 2 -8.03 14.23 -17.75
C ALA A 2 -8.33 14.02 -16.28
N ARG A 3 -8.41 12.76 -15.84
CA ARG A 3 -8.46 12.40 -14.43
C ARG A 3 -7.04 12.54 -13.86
N GLY A 4 -6.66 13.79 -13.62
CA GLY A 4 -5.68 14.16 -12.60
C GLY A 4 -6.40 14.34 -11.27
N TRP A 5 -5.65 14.27 -10.16
CA TRP A 5 -6.05 13.82 -8.81
C TRP A 5 -5.86 12.29 -8.78
N GLU A 6 -4.75 11.74 -8.25
CA GLU A 6 -4.49 11.58 -6.81
C GLU A 6 -2.99 11.43 -6.45
N SER A 7 -2.03 11.89 -7.26
CA SER A 7 -0.59 11.74 -6.94
C SER A 7 0.05 12.94 -6.25
N LYS A 8 -0.74 13.87 -5.69
CA LYS A 8 -0.23 15.09 -5.04
C LYS A 8 -0.28 15.07 -3.50
N ALA A 9 -0.23 13.89 -2.89
CA ALA A 9 -0.30 13.77 -1.42
C ALA A 9 0.45 12.55 -0.85
N VAL A 10 1.66 12.25 -1.33
CA VAL A 10 2.48 11.14 -0.74
C VAL A 10 3.93 11.58 -0.51
N ALA A 11 4.13 12.79 -0.01
CA ALA A 11 5.44 13.23 0.47
C ALA A 11 5.40 14.09 1.73
N GLU A 12 4.24 14.28 2.38
CA GLU A 12 4.11 15.36 3.38
C GLU A 12 3.36 15.03 4.68
N GLN A 13 3.12 13.76 5.03
CA GLN A 13 2.23 13.49 6.17
C GLN A 13 2.60 12.32 7.08
N MET A 14 3.86 12.16 7.51
CA MET A 14 4.15 11.32 8.69
C MET A 14 5.23 11.85 9.63
N ASP A 15 5.67 13.11 9.50
CA ASP A 15 6.55 13.75 10.50
C ASP A 15 5.75 14.47 11.62
N GLU A 16 4.42 14.53 11.55
CA GLU A 16 3.59 15.36 12.45
C GLU A 16 2.54 14.60 13.29
N GLN A 17 2.37 13.28 13.15
CA GLN A 17 1.42 12.52 13.98
C GLN A 17 1.97 12.07 15.34
N ASP A 18 3.17 12.51 15.73
CA ASP A 18 3.76 12.18 17.04
C ASP A 18 3.38 13.14 18.18
N LYS A 19 2.50 14.14 17.97
CA LYS A 19 2.35 15.24 18.96
C LYS A 19 0.96 15.57 19.50
N LEU A 20 -0.15 15.05 18.97
CA LEU A 20 -1.47 15.65 19.30
C LEU A 20 -2.55 14.77 19.92
N THR A 21 -2.29 13.51 20.27
CA THR A 21 -3.26 12.72 21.04
C THR A 21 -2.67 12.23 22.35
N GLN A 22 -2.74 13.13 23.33
CA GLN A 22 -2.57 12.85 24.74
C GLN A 22 -3.63 11.84 25.21
N GLN A 23 -3.29 10.56 25.25
CA GLN A 23 -3.87 9.59 26.17
C GLN A 23 -2.84 8.48 26.42
N PRO A 24 -2.38 8.25 27.66
CA PRO A 24 -1.40 7.22 27.95
C PRO A 24 -2.11 5.87 28.06
N THR A 25 -2.61 5.35 26.95
CA THR A 25 -2.92 3.92 26.85
C THR A 25 -1.63 3.24 26.45
N GLY A 26 -0.88 2.77 27.45
CA GLY A 26 0.45 2.19 27.31
C GLY A 26 0.50 1.01 26.36
N TYR A 27 0.77 1.30 25.09
CA TYR A 27 1.49 0.47 24.13
C TYR A 27 1.93 1.44 23.04
N GLU A 28 3.07 2.11 23.25
CA GLU A 28 3.85 2.58 22.10
C GLU A 28 3.93 1.38 21.15
N ALA A 29 3.40 1.52 19.93
CA ALA A 29 3.44 0.44 18.97
C ALA A 29 4.90 0.01 18.84
N SER A 30 5.23 -1.21 19.31
CA SER A 30 6.59 -1.75 19.26
C SER A 30 7.14 -1.49 17.85
N PRO A 31 8.45 -1.20 17.69
CA PRO A 31 9.07 -1.06 16.37
C PRO A 31 8.63 -2.15 15.37
N ASP A 32 8.38 -3.38 15.85
CA ASP A 32 7.84 -4.49 15.07
C ASP A 32 6.43 -4.25 14.50
N GLN A 33 5.53 -3.64 15.29
CA GLN A 33 4.18 -3.30 14.84
C GLN A 33 4.19 -2.19 13.79
N ARG A 34 5.12 -1.23 13.92
CA ARG A 34 5.33 -0.17 12.92
C ARG A 34 5.84 -0.77 11.61
N ALA A 35 6.89 -1.60 11.68
CA ALA A 35 7.45 -2.26 10.51
C ALA A 35 6.40 -3.13 9.78
N ARG A 36 5.56 -3.86 10.53
CA ARG A 36 4.46 -4.65 9.94
C ARG A 36 3.43 -3.78 9.21
N ARG A 37 3.07 -2.62 9.76
CA ARG A 37 2.16 -1.67 9.11
C ARG A 37 2.77 -1.08 7.84
N GLU A 38 4.02 -0.62 7.90
CA GLU A 38 4.74 -0.08 6.74
C GLU A 38 4.88 -1.13 5.62
N GLN A 39 5.15 -2.39 5.99
CA GLN A 39 5.19 -3.50 5.04
C GLN A 39 3.83 -3.74 4.38
N LEU A 40 2.74 -3.75 5.16
CA LEU A 40 1.38 -3.90 4.64
C LEU A 40 1.01 -2.76 3.68
N GLU A 41 1.30 -1.51 4.05
CA GLU A 41 1.03 -0.34 3.21
C GLU A 41 1.80 -0.42 1.88
N SER A 42 3.07 -0.83 1.93
CA SER A 42 3.90 -1.05 0.74
C SER A 42 3.32 -2.13 -0.19
N LEU A 43 2.82 -3.23 0.38
CA LEU A 43 2.17 -4.30 -0.37
C LEU A 43 0.85 -3.82 -1.00
N GLN A 44 0.04 -3.07 -0.27
CA GLN A 44 -1.22 -2.50 -0.77
C GLN A 44 -0.99 -1.50 -1.91
N LEU A 45 0.03 -0.64 -1.79
CA LEU A 45 0.42 0.29 -2.85
C LEU A 45 0.86 -0.45 -4.12
N SER A 46 1.64 -1.53 -3.96
CA SER A 46 2.07 -2.37 -5.06
C SER A 46 0.88 -3.04 -5.75
N ARG A 47 -0.07 -3.57 -4.98
CA ARG A 47 -1.32 -4.16 -5.48
C ARG A 47 -2.12 -3.17 -6.31
N ALA A 48 -2.31 -1.94 -5.82
CA ALA A 48 -3.03 -0.89 -6.53
C ALA A 48 -2.36 -0.54 -7.88
N ARG A 49 -1.02 -0.46 -7.91
CA ARG A 49 -0.25 -0.23 -9.14
C ARG A 49 -0.41 -1.36 -10.16
N THR A 50 -0.39 -2.61 -9.70
CA THR A 50 -0.57 -3.79 -10.56
C THR A 50 -1.99 -3.83 -11.15
N LEU A 51 -3.02 -3.49 -10.37
CA LEU A 51 -4.39 -3.35 -10.89
C LEU A 51 -4.48 -2.26 -11.98
N ALA A 52 -3.92 -1.08 -11.73
CA ALA A 52 -3.89 0.00 -12.73
C ALA A 52 -3.05 -0.36 -13.98
N GLN A 53 -2.08 -1.27 -13.85
CA GLN A 53 -1.36 -1.83 -15.00
C GLN A 53 -2.22 -2.82 -15.79
N LEU A 54 -3.02 -3.63 -15.09
CA LEU A 54 -3.87 -4.65 -15.68
C LEU A 54 -5.04 -4.03 -16.46
N GLU A 55 -5.59 -2.92 -15.97
CA GLU A 55 -6.62 -2.14 -16.66
C GLU A 55 -6.15 -1.60 -18.02
N ARG A 56 -4.88 -1.18 -18.12
CA ARG A 56 -4.29 -0.67 -19.37
C ARG A 56 -3.61 -1.74 -20.22
N ALA A 57 -3.47 -2.96 -19.72
CA ALA A 57 -2.75 -4.03 -20.42
C ALA A 57 -3.59 -4.57 -21.59
N THR A 58 -3.08 -4.37 -22.81
CA THR A 58 -3.73 -4.86 -24.04
C THR A 58 -3.17 -6.20 -24.52
N VAL A 59 -1.95 -6.55 -24.11
CA VAL A 59 -1.27 -7.79 -24.51
C VAL A 59 -1.60 -8.92 -23.54
N ALA A 60 -2.14 -10.02 -24.06
CA ALA A 60 -2.59 -11.17 -23.24
C ALA A 60 -1.49 -11.74 -22.33
N ALA A 61 -0.27 -11.94 -22.87
CA ALA A 61 0.85 -12.43 -22.07
C ALA A 61 1.23 -11.49 -20.91
N HIS A 62 1.22 -10.17 -21.15
CA HIS A 62 1.49 -9.17 -20.12
C HIS A 62 0.38 -9.15 -19.07
N ARG A 63 -0.87 -9.27 -19.49
CA ARG A 63 -2.02 -9.36 -18.58
C ARG A 63 -1.92 -10.58 -17.66
N THR A 64 -1.63 -11.76 -18.20
CA THR A 64 -1.43 -12.99 -17.40
C THR A 64 -0.27 -12.83 -16.41
N MET A 65 0.80 -12.16 -16.79
CA MET A 65 1.91 -11.85 -15.87
C MET A 65 1.43 -10.95 -14.71
N LEU A 66 0.68 -9.89 -15.01
CA LEU A 66 0.13 -8.98 -13.99
C LEU A 66 -0.89 -9.67 -13.08
N GLU A 67 -1.73 -10.56 -13.60
CA GLU A 67 -2.67 -11.37 -12.82
C GLU A 67 -1.95 -12.27 -11.81
N ARG A 68 -0.86 -12.93 -12.23
CA ARG A 68 -0.01 -13.73 -11.33
C ARG A 68 0.67 -12.88 -10.27
N ALA A 69 1.20 -11.72 -10.66
CA ALA A 69 1.82 -10.78 -9.73
C ALA A 69 0.81 -10.28 -8.70
N LEU A 70 -0.42 -9.99 -9.13
CA LEU A 70 -1.52 -9.57 -8.25
C LEU A 70 -1.87 -10.65 -7.22
N ALA A 71 -2.04 -11.91 -7.67
CA ALA A 71 -2.32 -13.02 -6.77
C ALA A 71 -1.22 -13.23 -5.71
N ALA A 72 0.05 -13.05 -6.11
CA ALA A 72 1.18 -13.14 -5.18
C ALA A 72 1.19 -11.98 -4.16
N LEU A 73 0.79 -10.78 -4.57
CA LEU A 73 0.65 -9.63 -3.67
C LEU A 73 -0.51 -9.83 -2.69
N ASP A 74 -1.65 -10.33 -3.16
CA ASP A 74 -2.81 -10.62 -2.33
C ASP A 74 -2.48 -11.65 -1.24
N ALA A 75 -1.79 -12.75 -1.59
CA ALA A 75 -1.35 -13.75 -0.61
C ALA A 75 -0.43 -13.17 0.46
N LYS A 76 0.51 -12.27 0.08
CA LYS A 76 1.40 -11.59 1.03
C LYS A 76 0.66 -10.62 1.95
N ILE A 77 -0.39 -9.97 1.45
CA ILE A 77 -1.23 -9.09 2.26
C ILE A 77 -2.01 -9.91 3.28
N GLU A 78 -2.58 -11.05 2.88
CA GLU A 78 -3.30 -11.96 3.78
C GLU A 78 -2.38 -12.52 4.87
N GLU A 79 -1.16 -12.93 4.52
CA GLU A 79 -0.16 -13.41 5.49
C GLU A 79 0.30 -12.31 6.47
N ALA A 80 0.36 -11.06 6.01
CA ALA A 80 0.81 -9.93 6.82
C ALA A 80 -0.32 -9.25 7.61
N SER A 81 -1.60 -9.47 7.27
CA SER A 81 -2.77 -8.98 8.03
C SER A 81 -2.96 -9.70 9.35
#